data_AF-A0A2M8U8Y9-F1
#
_entry.id   AF-A0A2M8U8Y9-F1
#
_cell.length_a   1.000
_cell.length_b   1.000
_cell.length_c   1.000
_cell.angle_alpha   90.00
_cell.angle_beta   90.00
_cell.angle_gamma   90.00
#
_symmetry.space_group_name_H-M   'P 1'
#
loop_
_entity.id
_entity.type
_entity.pdbx_description
1 polymer ?
#
loop_
_entity_poly.entity_id
_entity_poly.type
_entity_poly.pdbx_seq_one_letter_code
_entity_poly.pdbx_strand_id
1 'polypeptide(L)'
;MLIGISAQLPPDLLHVLASMGHGDELVIADANFPAAKLARLLVQTTADSTTRLSKAVLSLLPLDEFVAAPIALMAPARSQDQTAPALADLSVVLASHGKIEQTDRNAFYERATQAFAVVSTADARPYANVILRKGVIALNAAGYVC
;
A
#
# COMPACT_ATOMS: atom_id res chain seq x y z
N MET A 1 1.54 -9.04 18.42
CA MET A 1 0.28 -8.29 18.61
C MET A 1 0.52 -7.21 19.66
N LEU A 2 -0.13 -6.06 19.53
CA LEU A 2 0.00 -4.91 20.44
C LEU A 2 -1.40 -4.28 20.64
N ILE A 3 -1.61 -3.61 21.77
CA ILE A 3 -2.87 -2.88 22.04
C ILE A 3 -2.94 -1.69 21.09
N GLY A 4 -4.09 -1.47 20.44
CA GLY A 4 -4.32 -0.35 19.51
C GLY A 4 -3.71 -0.53 18.12
N ILE A 5 -3.06 -1.66 17.84
CA ILE A 5 -2.44 -1.95 16.53
C ILE A 5 -3.10 -3.20 15.93
N SER A 6 -3.49 -3.12 14.66
CA SER A 6 -4.10 -4.23 13.92
C SER A 6 -3.20 -5.48 13.93
N ALA A 7 -3.76 -6.64 14.26
CA ALA A 7 -3.05 -7.92 14.22
C ALA A 7 -2.64 -8.35 12.79
N GLN A 8 -3.16 -7.67 11.76
CA GLN A 8 -2.74 -7.89 10.36
C GLN A 8 -1.36 -7.31 10.05
N LEU A 9 -0.79 -6.47 10.93
CA LEU A 9 0.52 -5.87 10.75
C LEU A 9 1.58 -6.76 11.44
N PRO A 10 2.33 -7.59 10.69
CA PRO A 10 3.40 -8.37 11.29
C PRO A 10 4.54 -7.46 11.79
N PRO A 11 5.40 -7.96 12.70
CA PRO A 11 6.50 -7.18 13.28
C PRO A 11 7.38 -6.49 12.22
N ASP A 12 7.75 -7.21 11.16
CA ASP A 12 8.61 -6.67 10.10
C ASP A 12 7.93 -5.53 9.34
N LEU A 13 6.61 -5.59 9.12
CA LEU A 13 5.87 -4.50 8.50
C LEU A 13 5.81 -3.28 9.42
N LEU A 14 5.61 -3.48 10.73
CA LEU A 14 5.65 -2.36 11.69
C LEU A 14 7.02 -1.68 11.69
N HIS A 15 8.10 -2.47 11.65
CA HIS A 15 9.45 -1.93 11.55
C HIS A 15 9.65 -1.12 10.26
N VAL A 16 9.16 -1.62 9.12
CA VAL A 16 9.18 -0.90 7.84
C VAL A 16 8.44 0.43 7.95
N LEU A 17 7.18 0.44 8.42
CA LEU A 17 6.37 1.66 8.53
C LEU A 17 7.02 2.72 9.42
N ALA A 18 7.63 2.29 10.52
CA ALA A 18 8.34 3.17 11.45
C ALA A 18 9.64 3.73 10.84
N SER A 19 10.32 2.95 9.99
CA SER A 19 11.60 3.33 9.37
C SER A 19 11.44 4.21 8.12
N MET A 20 10.28 4.19 7.47
CA MET A 20 9.98 5.05 6.32
C MET A 20 10.02 6.54 6.71
N GLY A 21 10.56 7.38 5.83
CA GLY A 21 10.47 8.84 5.89
C GLY A 21 9.32 9.40 5.05
N HIS A 22 9.12 10.72 5.11
CA HIS A 22 8.18 11.39 4.20
C HIS A 22 8.63 11.22 2.74
N GLY A 23 7.70 10.84 1.88
CA GLY A 23 7.92 10.61 0.45
C GLY A 23 8.33 9.18 0.11
N ASP A 24 8.64 8.34 1.10
CA ASP A 24 8.85 6.91 0.87
C ASP A 24 7.54 6.23 0.45
N GLU A 25 7.66 5.27 -0.46
CA GLU A 25 6.53 4.48 -0.97
C GLU A 25 6.57 3.06 -0.43
N LEU A 26 5.39 2.53 -0.09
CA LEU A 26 5.17 1.13 0.26
C LEU A 26 4.29 0.49 -0.79
N VAL A 27 4.74 -0.62 -1.37
CA VAL A 27 3.89 -1.47 -2.21
C VAL A 27 3.25 -2.55 -1.36
N ILE A 28 1.93 -2.68 -1.41
CA ILE A 28 1.21 -3.85 -0.90
C ILE A 28 0.73 -4.64 -2.11
N ALA A 29 1.29 -5.84 -2.27
CA ALA A 29 1.23 -6.59 -3.51
C ALA A 29 0.38 -7.86 -3.38
N ASP A 30 -0.36 -8.16 -4.44
CA ASP A 30 -1.12 -9.39 -4.61
C ASP A 30 -0.18 -10.60 -4.83
N ALA A 31 -0.73 -11.81 -4.77
CA ALA A 31 0.04 -13.06 -4.85
C ALA A 31 0.71 -13.30 -6.22
N ASN A 32 0.27 -12.61 -7.27
CA ASN A 32 0.80 -12.72 -8.63
C ASN A 32 1.87 -11.65 -8.93
N PHE A 33 2.02 -10.66 -8.06
CA PHE A 33 2.99 -9.59 -8.23
C PHE A 33 4.43 -10.14 -8.12
N PRO A 34 5.38 -9.71 -8.97
CA PRO A 34 6.76 -10.19 -8.94
C PRO A 34 7.57 -9.55 -7.79
N ALA A 35 7.06 -9.62 -6.56
CA ALA A 35 7.59 -8.94 -5.38
C ALA A 35 9.06 -9.29 -5.10
N ALA A 36 9.40 -10.58 -5.12
CA ALA A 36 10.78 -11.05 -4.88
C ALA A 36 11.80 -10.55 -5.91
N LYS A 37 11.34 -10.17 -7.12
CA LYS A 37 12.20 -9.61 -8.16
C LYS A 37 12.38 -8.10 -8.01
N LEU A 38 11.31 -7.39 -7.64
CA LEU A 38 11.28 -5.92 -7.68
C LEU A 38 11.64 -5.27 -6.35
N ALA A 39 11.44 -5.95 -5.23
CA ALA A 39 11.58 -5.36 -3.91
C ALA A 39 13.05 -5.08 -3.53
N ARG A 40 13.32 -3.84 -3.10
CA ARG A 40 14.56 -3.52 -2.36
C ARG A 40 14.57 -4.19 -0.98
N LEU A 41 13.42 -4.14 -0.31
CA LEU A 41 13.14 -4.83 0.95
C LEU A 41 11.81 -5.56 0.79
N LEU A 42 11.82 -6.86 1.00
CA LEU A 42 10.63 -7.70 0.88
C LEU A 42 10.13 -8.09 2.28
N VAL A 43 8.86 -7.82 2.56
CA VAL A 43 8.14 -8.39 3.70
C VAL A 43 7.14 -9.41 3.15
N GLN A 44 7.23 -10.66 3.60
CA GLN A 44 6.26 -11.70 3.24
C GLN A 44 5.24 -11.88 4.35
N THR A 45 3.96 -11.96 3.97
CA THR A 45 2.85 -12.09 4.92
C THR A 45 1.87 -13.15 4.45
N THR A 46 1.08 -13.67 5.38
CA THR A 46 -0.06 -14.55 5.08
C THR A 46 -1.38 -13.78 4.96
N ALA A 47 -1.33 -12.45 4.88
CA ALA A 47 -2.52 -11.63 4.70
C ALA A 47 -3.19 -12.00 3.38
N ASP A 48 -4.47 -12.32 3.42
CA ASP A 48 -5.29 -12.80 2.30
C ASP A 48 -6.03 -11.67 1.58
N SER A 49 -5.86 -10.42 2.03
CA SER A 49 -6.50 -9.25 1.44
C SER A 49 -5.60 -8.03 1.51
N THR A 50 -5.16 -7.53 0.35
CA THR A 50 -4.44 -6.25 0.27
C THR A 50 -5.31 -5.10 0.72
N THR A 51 -6.63 -5.15 0.48
CA THR A 51 -7.59 -4.13 0.91
C THR A 51 -7.64 -4.01 2.44
N ARG A 52 -7.74 -5.12 3.16
CA ARG A 52 -7.76 -5.09 4.63
C ARG A 52 -6.40 -4.69 5.21
N LEU A 53 -5.32 -5.18 4.62
CA LEU A 53 -3.98 -4.81 5.04
C LEU A 53 -3.71 -3.32 4.80
N SER A 54 -4.18 -2.76 3.69
CA SER A 54 -4.07 -1.32 3.39
C SER A 54 -4.79 -0.47 4.42
N LYS A 55 -6.02 -0.86 4.84
CA LYS A 55 -6.72 -0.18 5.94
C LYS A 55 -5.92 -0.21 7.24
N ALA A 56 -5.31 -1.36 7.56
CA ALA A 56 -4.49 -1.51 8.75
C ALA A 56 -3.21 -0.65 8.67
N VAL A 57 -2.57 -0.56 7.51
CA VAL A 57 -1.43 0.33 7.29
C VAL A 57 -1.85 1.79 7.45
N LEU A 58 -2.95 2.19 6.83
CA LEU A 58 -3.47 3.57 6.86
C LEU A 58 -4.01 4.02 8.21
N SER A 59 -4.21 3.10 9.17
CA SER A 59 -4.50 3.50 10.55
C SER A 59 -3.26 4.02 11.29
N LEU A 60 -2.05 3.80 10.75
CA LEU A 60 -0.77 4.25 11.33
C LEU A 60 0.01 5.18 10.40
N LEU A 61 -0.13 5.01 9.09
CA LEU A 61 0.65 5.70 8.06
C LEU A 61 -0.12 6.92 7.52
N PRO A 62 0.30 8.16 7.81
CA PRO A 62 -0.26 9.32 7.12
C PRO A 62 0.16 9.31 5.65
N LEU A 63 -0.71 9.81 4.78
CA LEU A 63 -0.44 9.92 3.35
C LEU A 63 0.14 11.28 2.97
N ASP A 64 0.91 11.30 1.90
CA ASP A 64 1.57 12.50 1.38
C ASP A 64 0.58 13.51 0.78
N GLU A 65 0.40 14.66 1.43
CA GLU A 65 -0.47 15.73 0.97
C GLU A 65 0.19 16.69 -0.05
N PHE A 66 1.50 16.54 -0.29
CA PHE A 66 2.26 17.39 -1.21
C PHE A 66 2.26 16.87 -2.67
N VAL A 67 1.60 15.75 -2.93
CA VAL A 67 1.46 15.14 -4.26
C VAL A 67 0.00 15.12 -4.72
N ALA A 68 -0.21 15.05 -6.03
CA ALA A 68 -1.56 15.03 -6.61
C ALA A 68 -2.37 13.79 -6.19
N ALA A 69 -1.71 12.63 -6.08
CA ALA A 69 -2.30 11.37 -5.62
C ALA A 69 -1.27 10.56 -4.82
N PRO A 70 -1.42 10.40 -3.50
CA PRO A 70 -0.51 9.59 -2.69
C PRO A 70 -0.81 8.09 -2.74
N ILE A 71 -1.88 7.70 -3.43
CA ILE A 71 -2.32 6.31 -3.59
C ILE A 71 -2.30 5.99 -5.08
N ALA A 72 -1.61 4.93 -5.46
CA ALA A 72 -1.65 4.43 -6.84
C ALA A 72 -2.14 2.99 -6.91
N LEU A 73 -3.09 2.75 -7.81
CA LEU A 73 -3.57 1.41 -8.16
C LEU A 73 -3.09 1.04 -9.56
N MET A 74 -2.83 -0.25 -9.79
CA MET A 74 -2.46 -0.70 -11.12
C MET A 74 -3.68 -0.70 -12.04
N ALA A 75 -3.59 0.06 -13.13
CA ALA A 75 -4.62 0.13 -14.17
C ALA A 75 -4.71 -1.22 -14.91
N PRO A 76 -5.93 -1.73 -15.15
CA PRO A 76 -6.12 -2.91 -15.98
C PRO A 76 -5.68 -2.67 -17.43
N ALA A 77 -4.88 -3.59 -17.98
CA ALA A 77 -4.41 -3.47 -19.36
C ALA A 77 -5.46 -3.88 -20.40
N ARG A 78 -6.48 -4.64 -19.98
CA ARG A 78 -7.54 -5.18 -20.84
C ARG A 78 -8.89 -4.62 -20.41
N SER A 79 -9.76 -4.29 -21.35
CA SER A 79 -11.09 -3.73 -21.06
C SER A 79 -11.95 -4.64 -20.18
N GLN A 80 -11.84 -5.96 -20.35
CA GLN A 80 -12.56 -6.95 -19.55
C GLN A 80 -12.15 -6.95 -18.06
N ASP A 81 -10.97 -6.42 -17.75
CA ASP A 81 -10.42 -6.41 -16.40
C ASP A 81 -10.76 -5.10 -15.65
N GLN A 82 -11.42 -4.13 -16.31
CA GLN A 82 -11.83 -2.86 -15.69
C GLN A 82 -12.79 -3.06 -14.50
N THR A 83 -13.49 -4.19 -14.46
CA THR A 83 -14.39 -4.58 -13.36
C THR A 83 -13.75 -5.57 -12.39
N ALA A 84 -12.40 -5.64 -12.32
CA ALA A 84 -11.70 -6.49 -11.37
C ALA A 84 -12.18 -6.20 -9.93
N PRO A 85 -12.68 -7.20 -9.18
CA PRO A 85 -13.28 -6.96 -7.86
C PRO A 85 -12.33 -6.26 -6.88
N ALA A 86 -11.04 -6.63 -6.89
CA ALA A 86 -10.06 -6.01 -5.99
C ALA A 86 -9.84 -4.52 -6.30
N LEU A 87 -9.86 -4.13 -7.58
CA LEU A 87 -9.70 -2.73 -7.97
C LEU A 87 -10.89 -1.89 -7.49
N ALA A 88 -12.11 -2.42 -7.61
CA ALA A 88 -13.32 -1.77 -7.10
C ALA A 88 -13.26 -1.64 -5.57
N ASP A 89 -12.94 -2.73 -4.86
CA ASP A 89 -12.82 -2.75 -3.41
C ASP A 89 -11.78 -1.74 -2.90
N LEU A 90 -10.58 -1.76 -3.48
CA LEU A 90 -9.50 -0.83 -3.15
C LEU A 90 -9.91 0.61 -3.44
N SER A 91 -10.50 0.88 -4.60
CA SER A 91 -10.93 2.24 -4.97
C SER A 91 -11.93 2.80 -3.96
N VAL A 92 -12.94 2.02 -3.58
CA VAL A 92 -13.96 2.43 -2.60
C VAL A 92 -13.35 2.66 -1.22
N VAL A 93 -12.52 1.71 -0.77
CA VAL A 93 -11.94 1.75 0.57
C VAL A 93 -10.93 2.89 0.72
N LEU A 94 -10.13 3.14 -0.31
CA LEU A 94 -9.02 4.08 -0.24
C LEU A 94 -9.43 5.51 -0.58
N ALA A 95 -10.57 5.71 -1.25
CA ALA A 95 -11.06 7.04 -1.62
C ALA A 95 -11.29 7.96 -0.40
N SER A 96 -11.60 7.39 0.77
CA SER A 96 -11.76 8.17 2.01
C SER A 96 -10.42 8.58 2.65
N HIS A 97 -9.30 8.04 2.18
CA HIS A 97 -7.97 8.31 2.74
C HIS A 97 -7.16 9.31 1.89
N GLY A 98 -7.43 9.40 0.59
CA GLY A 98 -6.71 10.31 -0.29
C GLY A 98 -7.09 10.15 -1.75
N LYS A 99 -6.53 11.02 -2.59
CA LYS A 99 -6.69 10.92 -4.04
C LYS A 99 -5.98 9.68 -4.57
N ILE A 100 -6.67 8.95 -5.44
CA ILE A 100 -6.17 7.74 -6.07
C ILE A 100 -5.86 8.04 -7.53
N GLU A 101 -4.68 7.64 -7.98
CA GLU A 101 -4.36 7.54 -9.40
C GLU A 101 -4.37 6.10 -9.87
N GLN A 102 -4.64 5.91 -11.16
CA GLN A 102 -4.43 4.64 -11.83
C GLN A 102 -3.17 4.74 -12.69
N THR A 103 -2.22 3.83 -12.45
CA THR A 103 -0.93 3.79 -13.13
C THR A 103 -0.86 2.55 -14.01
N ASP A 104 -0.38 2.67 -15.24
CA ASP A 104 -0.19 1.50 -16.08
C ASP A 104 0.81 0.50 -15.46
N ARG A 105 0.76 -0.75 -15.92
CA ARG A 105 1.55 -1.84 -15.34
C ARG A 105 3.05 -1.56 -15.32
N ASN A 106 3.60 -0.96 -16.38
CA ASN A 106 5.05 -0.76 -16.49
C ASN A 106 5.49 0.37 -15.55
N ALA A 107 4.77 1.49 -15.55
CA ALA A 107 5.03 2.58 -14.62
C ALA A 107 4.85 2.14 -13.14
N PHE A 108 3.89 1.25 -12.87
CA PHE A 108 3.73 0.66 -11.53
C PHE A 108 4.95 -0.19 -11.13
N TYR A 109 5.48 -1.00 -12.05
CA TYR A 109 6.70 -1.78 -11.79
C TYR A 109 7.92 -0.89 -11.59
N GLU A 110 8.08 0.15 -12.39
CA GLU A 110 9.17 1.13 -12.22
C GLU A 110 9.11 1.76 -10.83
N ARG A 111 7.94 2.26 -10.41
CA ARG A 111 7.75 2.78 -9.05
C ARG A 111 8.02 1.74 -7.97
N ALA A 112 7.58 0.50 -8.17
CA ALA A 112 7.82 -0.57 -7.20
C ALA A 112 9.31 -0.87 -6.99
N THR A 113 10.17 -0.68 -8.00
CA THR A 113 11.63 -0.83 -7.83
C THR A 113 12.26 0.29 -7.00
N GLN A 114 11.62 1.46 -6.95
CA GLN A 114 12.08 2.63 -6.17
C GLN A 114 11.42 2.70 -4.79
N ALA A 115 10.37 1.92 -4.56
CA ALA A 115 9.67 1.87 -3.29
C ALA A 115 10.59 1.43 -2.15
N PHE A 116 10.30 1.93 -0.94
CA PHE A 116 11.07 1.61 0.26
C PHE A 116 11.03 0.11 0.56
N ALA A 117 9.84 -0.48 0.44
CA ALA A 117 9.58 -1.89 0.63
C ALA A 117 8.38 -2.38 -0.20
N VAL A 118 8.35 -3.68 -0.43
CA VAL A 118 7.19 -4.39 -0.99
C VAL A 118 6.72 -5.42 0.03
N VAL A 119 5.41 -5.42 0.30
CA VAL A 119 4.74 -6.41 1.15
C VAL A 119 4.03 -7.39 0.25
N SER A 120 4.50 -8.64 0.19
CA SER A 120 3.82 -9.71 -0.52
C SER A 120 2.70 -10.27 0.34
N THR A 121 1.49 -10.33 -0.24
CA THR A 121 0.32 -10.93 0.39
C THR A 121 -0.06 -12.23 -0.32
N ALA A 122 -1.04 -12.95 0.26
CA ALA A 122 -1.69 -14.11 -0.35
C ALA A 122 -3.00 -13.74 -1.07
N ASP A 123 -3.27 -12.45 -1.31
CA ASP A 123 -4.45 -12.02 -2.05
C ASP A 123 -4.35 -12.51 -3.50
N ALA A 124 -5.17 -13.48 -3.87
CA ALA A 124 -5.15 -14.11 -5.19
C ALA A 124 -5.87 -13.27 -6.26
N ARG A 125 -6.56 -12.19 -5.88
CA ARG A 125 -7.36 -11.38 -6.79
C ARG A 125 -6.43 -10.55 -7.70
N PRO A 126 -6.57 -10.61 -9.04
CA PRO A 126 -5.78 -9.79 -9.94
C PRO A 126 -5.98 -8.29 -9.69
N TYR A 127 -4.94 -7.50 -9.96
CA TYR A 127 -4.93 -6.04 -9.81
C TYR A 127 -5.17 -5.57 -8.36
N ALA A 128 -4.89 -6.41 -7.36
CA ALA A 128 -5.02 -6.04 -5.96
C ALA A 128 -3.77 -5.32 -5.42
N ASN A 129 -2.93 -4.77 -6.29
CA ASN A 129 -1.71 -4.05 -5.93
C ASN A 129 -1.99 -2.58 -5.65
N VAL A 130 -1.39 -2.05 -4.58
CA VAL A 130 -1.46 -0.63 -4.24
C VAL A 130 -0.09 -0.10 -3.82
N ILE A 131 0.19 1.14 -4.20
CA ILE A 131 1.31 1.93 -3.68
C ILE A 131 0.75 3.00 -2.75
N LEU A 132 1.33 3.11 -1.56
CA LEU A 132 1.01 4.14 -0.57
C LEU A 132 2.25 5.00 -0.32
N ARG A 133 2.14 6.32 -0.49
CA ARG A 133 3.21 7.27 -0.26
C ARG A 133 3.09 7.94 1.11
N LYS A 134 4.11 7.83 1.95
CA LYS A 134 4.11 8.34 3.33
C LYS A 134 4.18 9.87 3.39
N GLY A 135 3.27 10.46 4.15
CA GLY A 135 3.23 11.89 4.46
C GLY A 135 4.03 12.30 5.68
N VAL A 136 3.90 13.57 6.04
CA VAL A 136 4.48 14.13 7.25
C VAL A 136 3.59 13.78 8.46
N ILE A 137 4.22 13.39 9.57
CA ILE A 137 3.52 13.29 10.87
C ILE A 137 3.61 14.67 11.52
N ALA A 138 2.50 15.42 11.54
CA ALA A 138 2.45 16.72 12.18
C ALA A 138 2.43 16.57 13.72
N LEU A 139 3.15 17.45 14.43
CA LEU A 139 3.23 17.43 15.89
C LEU A 139 1.87 17.64 16.59
N ASN A 140 0.91 18.21 15.87
CA ASN A 140 -0.46 18.43 16.33
C ASN A 140 -1.46 17.40 15.78
N ALA A 141 -0.98 16.35 15.09
CA ALA A 141 -1.86 15.32 14.55
C ALA A 141 -2.59 14.60 15.69
N ALA A 142 -3.86 14.26 15.47
CA ALA A 142 -4.64 13.48 16.40
C ALA A 142 -3.95 12.13 16.65
N GLY A 143 -3.61 11.84 17.92
CA GLY A 143 -2.90 10.63 18.31
C GLY A 143 -1.37 10.74 18.28
N TYR A 144 -0.80 11.89 17.92
CA TYR A 144 0.62 12.14 18.17
C TYR A 144 0.87 12.23 19.67
N VAL A 145 1.78 11.39 20.19
CA VAL A 145 2.20 11.37 21.59
C VAL A 145 3.71 11.57 21.61
N CYS A 146 4.19 12.54 22.39
CA CYS A 146 5.61 12.84 22.54
C CYS A 146 6.31 11.89 23.50
#